data_AF-A0A6G0UIP1-F1
#
_entry.id   AF-A0A6G0UIP1-F1
#
_cell.length_a   1.000
_cell.length_b   1.000
_cell.length_c   1.000
_cell.angle_alpha   90.00
_cell.angle_beta   90.00
_cell.angle_gamma   90.00
#
_symmetry.space_group_name_H-M   'P 1'
#
loop_
_entity.id
_entity.type
_entity.pdbx_description
1 polymer ?
#
loop_
_entity_poly.entity_id
_entity_poly.type
_entity_poly.pdbx_seq_one_letter_code
_entity_poly.pdbx_strand_id
1 'polypeptide(L)'
;MSTYLLAIAVSDFDYIEDKYRNITLRIWATSDTLPYCGYALGLLSKALSFYEDYFNISYPLSKLDVYGVPELRVVGMENWGMITIQTGILTYDPSFSSTSDKAKTIMTIFHEVAHMNLSDPLIDVDQVFHFYVWPTINRDEDRLAPILSPNLEYENSISGVFNVASYYKGEALIQMIKKVTGDNFFQRTLQNFIKTHIYDNVISDHLADALTRALQVYDHNNPFDGMPVNQVMKSWTHKQGFPTIMVKTVNSTTVSLYQTSFHSIERQFINDSWIVPIFYKENLNSDEQKIVWLKDNRTVLLNNMAVIDPNFYGYYKILYDKIIYRKLADILLKDHELISKAGRSKLLFESFIFQRYGILTTEPLELIRYVSKEIHEGPFMIVFNFLELFYTMFPNDPNFKEYQFNLLVPVYERVNLDRSEQAHEQVRRMLTQRLCSWGYQKCKDHVTAEFGLLMEECKDGLLSSTCNKITPGIRTGIYSMAIKYGPSEYFDFLWEKYLVEDNLFEKERILQGLTGTTVSDQIEKLVSYQMYNDTKLLEPHMFWTFFLNTGNIEELRPILDKNLHEYISHLVNISLSPSRGPKGKIHKFLSYMIMVLYRVLPTPENLSLVSPHSL
;
A
#
# COMPACT_ATOMS: atom_id res chain seq x y z
N MET A 1 -21.81 21.37 13.36
CA MET A 1 -21.26 20.18 12.69
C MET A 1 -22.26 19.67 11.67
N SER A 2 -21.78 19.04 10.59
CA SER A 2 -22.63 18.39 9.59
C SER A 2 -23.34 17.16 10.16
N THR A 3 -24.50 16.79 9.60
CA THR A 3 -25.33 15.68 10.11
C THR A 3 -24.65 14.32 10.04
N TYR A 4 -23.77 14.08 9.06
CA TYR A 4 -23.04 12.81 8.90
C TYR A 4 -22.05 12.51 10.03
N LEU A 5 -21.68 13.52 10.83
CA LEU A 5 -20.77 13.37 11.96
C LEU A 5 -21.49 12.92 13.24
N LEU A 6 -22.83 12.88 13.25
CA LEU A 6 -23.58 12.33 14.38
C LEU A 6 -23.29 10.84 14.53
N ALA A 7 -22.85 10.42 15.70
CA ALA A 7 -22.65 9.02 16.03
C ALA A 7 -23.13 8.71 17.45
N ILE A 8 -23.73 7.53 17.61
CA ILE A 8 -24.26 6.99 18.87
C ILE A 8 -23.86 5.52 18.91
N ALA A 9 -23.27 5.07 20.01
CA ALA A 9 -22.91 3.68 20.25
C ALA A 9 -23.60 3.18 21.52
N VAL A 10 -24.05 1.92 21.49
CA VAL A 10 -24.61 1.20 22.64
C VAL A 10 -23.98 -0.19 22.65
N SER A 11 -23.28 -0.51 23.73
CA SER A 11 -22.60 -1.79 23.93
C SER A 11 -22.33 -2.04 25.40
N ASP A 12 -21.77 -3.21 25.68
CA ASP A 12 -21.13 -3.62 26.91
C ASP A 12 -19.61 -3.43 26.88
N PHE A 13 -19.10 -2.54 26.00
CA PHE A 13 -17.67 -2.30 25.90
C PHE A 13 -17.13 -1.60 27.15
N ASP A 14 -15.96 -2.05 27.56
CA ASP A 14 -15.12 -1.36 28.53
C ASP A 14 -14.26 -0.30 27.80
N TYR A 15 -13.49 0.48 28.56
CA TYR A 15 -12.57 1.45 27.99
C TYR A 15 -11.25 1.55 28.75
N ILE A 16 -10.21 1.96 28.03
CA ILE A 16 -8.98 2.51 28.61
C ILE A 16 -8.97 4.02 28.42
N GLU A 17 -8.43 4.75 29.39
CA GLU A 17 -8.44 6.22 29.43
C GLU A 17 -7.04 6.79 29.61
N ASP A 18 -6.76 7.91 28.93
CA ASP A 18 -5.63 8.79 29.16
C ASP A 18 -6.10 10.26 29.09
N LYS A 19 -5.21 11.21 29.36
CA LYS A 19 -5.50 12.64 29.27
C LYS A 19 -4.47 13.37 28.43
N TYR A 20 -4.96 14.25 27.58
CA TYR A 20 -4.15 15.26 26.91
C TYR A 20 -4.61 16.64 27.37
N ARG A 21 -3.82 17.29 28.24
CA ARG A 21 -4.20 18.53 28.93
C ARG A 21 -5.53 18.36 29.70
N ASN A 22 -6.58 19.06 29.30
CA ASN A 22 -7.93 18.97 29.87
C ASN A 22 -8.88 18.08 29.03
N ILE A 23 -8.38 17.40 27.99
CA ILE A 23 -9.15 16.55 27.10
C ILE A 23 -9.02 15.09 27.56
N THR A 24 -10.16 14.46 27.82
CA THR A 24 -10.23 13.03 28.14
C THR A 24 -10.12 12.20 26.86
N LEU A 25 -9.15 11.28 26.79
CA LEU A 25 -8.95 10.39 25.65
C LEU A 25 -9.34 8.97 26.05
N ARG A 26 -10.19 8.30 25.26
CA ARG A 26 -10.60 6.92 25.56
C ARG A 26 -10.59 6.04 24.32
N ILE A 27 -10.21 4.78 24.52
CA ILE A 27 -10.46 3.71 23.55
C ILE A 27 -11.48 2.76 24.14
N TRP A 28 -12.56 2.54 23.41
CA TRP A 28 -13.65 1.62 23.74
C TRP A 28 -13.53 0.35 22.89
N ALA A 29 -13.51 -0.81 23.52
CA ALA A 29 -13.47 -2.10 22.85
C ALA A 29 -13.99 -3.21 23.78
N THR A 30 -14.11 -4.42 23.26
CA THR A 30 -14.42 -5.61 24.06
C THR A 30 -13.27 -5.91 25.05
N SER A 31 -13.60 -6.50 26.20
CA SER A 31 -12.65 -6.72 27.29
C SER A 31 -11.45 -7.62 26.92
N ASP A 32 -11.62 -8.52 25.94
CA ASP A 32 -10.56 -9.35 25.37
C ASP A 32 -9.56 -8.56 24.50
N THR A 33 -10.00 -7.43 23.94
CA THR A 33 -9.20 -6.63 23.01
C THR A 33 -8.50 -5.45 23.66
N LEU A 34 -9.11 -4.85 24.68
CA LEU A 34 -8.57 -3.67 25.38
C LEU A 34 -7.11 -3.77 25.83
N PRO A 35 -6.59 -4.92 26.31
CA PRO A 35 -5.19 -5.04 26.71
C PRO A 35 -4.19 -4.63 25.60
N TYR A 36 -4.59 -4.76 24.33
CA TYR A 36 -3.74 -4.49 23.17
C TYR A 36 -3.94 -3.08 22.58
N CYS A 37 -4.85 -2.27 23.14
CA CYS A 37 -5.19 -0.94 22.62
C CYS A 37 -4.31 0.19 23.21
N GLY A 38 -3.45 -0.10 24.19
CA GLY A 38 -2.65 0.92 24.89
C GLY A 38 -1.75 1.74 23.97
N TYR A 39 -1.20 1.13 22.92
CA TYR A 39 -0.41 1.83 21.92
C TYR A 39 -1.24 2.86 21.13
N ALA A 40 -2.44 2.46 20.67
CA ALA A 40 -3.35 3.36 19.96
C ALA A 40 -3.80 4.53 20.85
N LEU A 41 -4.05 4.29 22.15
CA LEU A 41 -4.42 5.33 23.10
C LEU A 41 -3.31 6.39 23.22
N GLY A 42 -2.05 5.94 23.35
CA GLY A 42 -0.88 6.82 23.39
C GLY A 42 -0.59 7.57 22.09
N LEU A 43 -1.16 7.14 20.95
CA LEU A 43 -1.06 7.88 19.69
C LEU A 43 -2.03 9.06 19.62
N LEU A 44 -3.17 9.01 20.33
CA LEU A 44 -4.17 10.09 20.31
C LEU A 44 -3.59 11.40 20.85
N SER A 45 -2.87 11.36 21.97
CA SER A 45 -2.22 12.55 22.54
C SER A 45 -1.11 13.10 21.63
N LYS A 46 -0.36 12.23 20.96
CA LYS A 46 0.67 12.62 19.98
C LYS A 46 0.05 13.27 18.74
N ALA A 47 -1.01 12.68 18.20
CA ALA A 47 -1.72 13.21 17.03
C ALA A 47 -2.36 14.56 17.35
N LEU A 48 -3.04 14.68 18.49
CA LEU A 48 -3.59 15.96 18.95
C LEU A 48 -2.49 17.02 19.11
N SER A 49 -1.40 16.70 19.80
CA SER A 49 -0.29 17.65 19.95
C SER A 49 0.27 18.10 18.61
N PHE A 50 0.52 17.15 17.70
CA PHE A 50 1.03 17.45 16.37
C PHE A 50 0.10 18.40 15.60
N TYR A 51 -1.21 18.10 15.55
CA TYR A 51 -2.15 18.90 14.78
C TYR A 51 -2.48 20.24 15.43
N GLU A 52 -2.52 20.33 16.76
CA GLU A 52 -2.65 21.60 17.46
C GLU A 52 -1.46 22.52 17.18
N ASP A 53 -0.23 21.99 17.21
CA ASP A 53 0.98 22.74 16.89
C ASP A 53 1.02 23.11 15.39
N TYR A 54 0.64 22.17 14.52
CA TYR A 54 0.69 22.36 13.08
C TYR A 54 -0.34 23.37 12.58
N PHE A 55 -1.60 23.28 13.04
CA PHE A 55 -2.69 24.18 12.65
C PHE A 55 -2.82 25.41 13.54
N ASN A 56 -2.14 25.45 14.69
CA ASN A 56 -2.25 26.52 15.68
C ASN A 56 -3.72 26.78 16.07
N ILE A 57 -4.45 25.68 16.29
CA ILE A 57 -5.86 25.63 16.69
C ILE A 57 -5.99 24.48 17.69
N SER A 58 -6.57 24.77 18.86
CA SER A 58 -6.81 23.75 19.88
C SER A 58 -8.03 22.89 19.54
N TYR A 59 -7.98 21.63 19.93
CA TYR A 59 -9.11 20.73 19.84
C TYR A 59 -10.27 21.24 20.72
N PRO A 60 -11.49 21.40 20.18
CA PRO A 60 -12.53 22.19 20.85
C PRO A 60 -13.38 21.39 21.87
N LEU A 61 -13.35 20.06 21.84
CA LEU A 61 -14.19 19.23 22.72
C LEU A 61 -13.43 18.80 23.97
N SER A 62 -14.15 18.55 25.06
CA SER A 62 -13.55 18.09 26.33
C SER A 62 -13.11 16.62 26.32
N LYS A 63 -13.42 15.88 25.26
CA LYS A 63 -13.09 14.46 25.11
C LYS A 63 -12.89 14.08 23.66
N LEU A 64 -12.09 13.04 23.42
CA LEU A 64 -11.99 12.32 22.17
C LEU A 64 -12.05 10.83 22.44
N ASP A 65 -13.11 10.19 21.98
CA ASP A 65 -13.28 8.74 22.06
C ASP A 65 -12.89 8.10 20.73
N VAL A 66 -12.25 6.94 20.78
CA VAL A 66 -12.09 6.03 19.65
C VAL A 66 -12.81 4.73 19.99
N TYR A 67 -13.68 4.28 19.10
CA TYR A 67 -14.56 3.17 19.32
C TYR A 67 -14.23 2.03 18.36
N GLY A 68 -13.77 0.90 18.89
CA GLY A 68 -13.32 -0.28 18.12
C GLY A 68 -14.49 -1.11 17.61
N VAL A 69 -14.77 -1.07 16.31
CA VAL A 69 -15.85 -1.82 15.68
C VAL A 69 -15.30 -3.10 15.03
N PRO A 70 -15.78 -4.31 15.42
CA PRO A 70 -15.24 -5.56 14.88
C PRO A 70 -15.35 -5.69 13.35
N GLU A 71 -16.49 -5.25 12.79
CA GLU A 71 -16.72 -5.24 11.35
C GLU A 71 -17.23 -3.86 10.91
N LEU A 72 -16.32 -3.04 10.38
CA LEU A 72 -16.63 -1.74 9.77
C LEU A 72 -16.38 -1.82 8.26
N ARG A 73 -17.26 -1.23 7.44
CA ARG A 73 -17.10 -1.24 5.97
C ARG A 73 -15.90 -0.43 5.50
N VAL A 74 -15.54 0.59 6.28
CA VAL A 74 -14.37 1.45 6.10
C VAL A 74 -13.35 1.15 7.20
N VAL A 75 -12.14 1.65 7.04
CA VAL A 75 -11.05 1.49 8.03
C VAL A 75 -11.34 2.28 9.31
N GLY A 76 -11.78 3.53 9.14
CA GLY A 76 -12.21 4.42 10.21
C GLY A 76 -13.27 5.42 9.72
N MET A 77 -13.88 6.13 10.65
CA MET A 77 -14.83 7.20 10.42
C MET A 77 -14.68 8.28 11.49
N GLU A 78 -14.62 9.53 11.05
CA GLU A 78 -14.18 10.69 11.81
C GLU A 78 -15.27 11.38 12.64
N ASN A 79 -16.25 10.62 13.18
CA ASN A 79 -17.37 11.23 13.88
C ASN A 79 -16.88 12.13 15.04
N TRP A 80 -17.36 13.37 15.09
CA TRP A 80 -16.69 14.43 15.86
C TRP A 80 -16.74 14.15 17.37
N GLY A 81 -15.58 13.85 17.94
CA GLY A 81 -15.43 13.45 19.34
C GLY A 81 -15.64 11.96 19.63
N MET A 82 -16.09 11.15 18.67
CA MET A 82 -16.19 9.69 18.79
C MET A 82 -15.80 9.00 17.48
N ILE A 83 -14.51 8.94 17.18
CA ILE A 83 -13.99 8.25 16.00
C ILE A 83 -14.36 6.76 16.09
N THR A 84 -14.75 6.13 14.99
CA THR A 84 -14.92 4.67 14.93
C THR A 84 -13.83 4.05 14.06
N ILE A 85 -13.19 2.96 14.50
CA ILE A 85 -12.09 2.30 13.77
C ILE A 85 -12.28 0.79 13.84
N GLN A 86 -11.86 0.05 12.80
CA GLN A 86 -11.82 -1.41 12.85
C GLN A 86 -10.96 -1.91 14.03
N THR A 87 -11.51 -2.81 14.83
CA THR A 87 -10.86 -3.30 16.05
C THR A 87 -9.45 -3.84 15.80
N GLY A 88 -9.22 -4.56 14.70
CA GLY A 88 -7.91 -5.11 14.34
C GLY A 88 -6.81 -4.08 14.04
N ILE A 89 -7.17 -2.80 13.84
CA ILE A 89 -6.21 -1.69 13.63
C ILE A 89 -5.83 -1.04 14.96
N LEU A 90 -6.71 -1.08 15.96
CA LEU A 90 -6.45 -0.51 17.28
C LEU A 90 -5.51 -1.36 18.13
N THR A 91 -5.40 -2.66 17.81
CA THR A 91 -4.57 -3.61 18.53
C THR A 91 -3.12 -3.56 18.05
N TYR A 92 -2.19 -3.39 18.99
CA TYR A 92 -0.77 -3.51 18.72
C TYR A 92 -0.04 -4.10 19.91
N ASP A 93 0.69 -5.18 19.65
CA ASP A 93 1.60 -5.81 20.61
C ASP A 93 2.89 -6.23 19.89
N PRO A 94 4.08 -5.82 20.35
CA PRO A 94 5.34 -6.16 19.67
C PRO A 94 5.62 -7.67 19.60
N SER A 95 4.98 -8.51 20.43
CA SER A 95 5.14 -9.97 20.40
C SER A 95 4.41 -10.65 19.22
N PHE A 96 3.40 -10.01 18.63
CA PHE A 96 2.65 -10.59 17.51
C PHE A 96 2.16 -9.59 16.45
N SER A 97 2.38 -8.29 16.58
CA SER A 97 2.07 -7.30 15.55
C SER A 97 3.31 -7.01 14.70
N SER A 98 3.15 -6.97 13.38
CA SER A 98 4.23 -6.64 12.45
C SER A 98 4.51 -5.12 12.41
N THR A 99 5.63 -4.72 11.83
CA THR A 99 5.91 -3.29 11.56
C THR A 99 4.84 -2.67 10.64
N SER A 100 4.24 -3.45 9.74
CA SER A 100 3.14 -3.00 8.89
C SER A 100 1.87 -2.71 9.71
N ASP A 101 1.56 -3.56 10.68
CA ASP A 101 0.40 -3.36 11.56
C ASP A 101 0.59 -2.10 12.40
N LYS A 102 1.79 -1.90 12.96
CA LYS A 102 2.18 -0.66 13.65
C LYS A 102 1.97 0.59 12.79
N ALA A 103 2.46 0.55 11.54
CA ALA A 103 2.36 1.67 10.62
C ALA A 103 0.89 1.97 10.27
N LYS A 104 0.05 0.94 10.05
CA LYS A 104 -1.38 1.10 9.83
C LYS A 104 -2.07 1.76 11.02
N THR A 105 -1.80 1.34 12.25
CA THR A 105 -2.37 1.98 13.45
C THR A 105 -1.99 3.45 13.54
N ILE A 106 -0.71 3.79 13.31
CA ILE A 106 -0.25 5.19 13.29
C ILE A 106 -1.00 5.98 12.22
N MET A 107 -1.00 5.48 10.98
CA MET A 107 -1.63 6.16 9.84
C MET A 107 -3.11 6.40 10.07
N THR A 108 -3.87 5.38 10.50
CA THR A 108 -5.31 5.51 10.73
C THR A 108 -5.59 6.48 11.87
N ILE A 109 -4.91 6.38 13.01
CA ILE A 109 -5.14 7.31 14.13
C ILE A 109 -4.85 8.75 13.71
N PHE A 110 -3.73 9.01 13.03
CA PHE A 110 -3.42 10.36 12.56
C PHE A 110 -4.42 10.85 11.51
N HIS A 111 -4.85 9.99 10.59
CA HIS A 111 -5.89 10.29 9.59
C HIS A 111 -7.18 10.77 10.26
N GLU A 112 -7.74 9.95 11.15
CA GLU A 112 -9.00 10.26 11.83
C GLU A 112 -8.88 11.46 12.78
N VAL A 113 -7.73 11.67 13.42
CA VAL A 113 -7.53 12.83 14.29
C VAL A 113 -7.35 14.12 13.50
N ALA A 114 -6.69 14.10 12.34
CA ALA A 114 -6.64 15.29 11.50
C ALA A 114 -8.03 15.71 11.03
N HIS A 115 -8.93 14.73 10.86
CA HIS A 115 -10.32 15.01 10.50
C HIS A 115 -11.06 15.91 11.49
N MET A 116 -10.57 16.00 12.73
CA MET A 116 -11.13 16.90 13.76
C MET A 116 -10.93 18.39 13.45
N ASN A 117 -9.94 18.72 12.60
CA ASN A 117 -9.58 20.10 12.22
C ASN A 117 -9.79 20.38 10.72
N LEU A 118 -9.68 19.37 9.86
CA LEU A 118 -9.84 19.47 8.41
C LEU A 118 -10.71 18.32 7.91
N SER A 119 -11.53 18.51 6.88
CA SER A 119 -12.23 17.36 6.28
C SER A 119 -11.31 16.39 5.53
N ASP A 120 -10.02 16.71 5.31
CA ASP A 120 -9.01 15.80 4.74
C ASP A 120 -7.63 15.99 5.42
N PRO A 121 -6.92 14.92 5.80
CA PRO A 121 -5.66 15.01 6.51
C PRO A 121 -4.48 15.30 5.58
N LEU A 122 -3.63 16.24 5.97
CA LEU A 122 -2.25 16.35 5.50
C LEU A 122 -1.40 15.37 6.30
N ILE A 123 -1.32 14.12 5.86
CA ILE A 123 -0.38 13.15 6.45
C ILE A 123 0.96 13.31 5.75
N ASP A 124 2.05 13.31 6.51
CA ASP A 124 3.39 13.35 5.93
C ASP A 124 3.66 12.06 5.15
N VAL A 125 4.02 12.23 3.87
CA VAL A 125 3.62 11.32 2.80
C VAL A 125 4.65 10.26 2.45
N ASP A 126 5.78 10.20 3.15
CA ASP A 126 6.87 9.29 2.76
C ASP A 126 6.48 7.80 2.73
N GLN A 127 5.52 7.37 3.55
CA GLN A 127 4.97 6.01 3.50
C GLN A 127 3.64 5.93 2.71
N VAL A 128 2.79 6.96 2.77
CA VAL A 128 1.47 6.97 2.12
C VAL A 128 1.58 7.13 0.60
N PHE A 129 2.51 7.96 0.13
CA PHE A 129 2.67 8.31 -1.29
C PHE A 129 3.07 7.08 -2.11
N HIS A 130 3.94 6.24 -1.56
CA HIS A 130 4.43 5.05 -2.25
C HIS A 130 3.35 3.97 -2.40
N PHE A 131 2.57 3.72 -1.34
CA PHE A 131 1.57 2.64 -1.35
C PHE A 131 0.26 3.02 -2.02
N TYR A 132 -0.09 4.31 -2.06
CA TYR A 132 -1.44 4.71 -2.45
C TYR A 132 -1.54 5.71 -3.60
N VAL A 133 -0.71 6.77 -3.63
CA VAL A 133 -0.66 7.71 -4.77
C VAL A 133 -0.22 7.00 -6.05
N TRP A 134 0.65 6.01 -5.91
CA TRP A 134 1.17 5.30 -7.05
C TRP A 134 0.17 4.34 -7.75
N PRO A 135 -0.57 3.45 -7.05
CA PRO A 135 -1.71 2.74 -7.66
C PRO A 135 -2.78 3.68 -8.22
N THR A 136 -2.90 4.89 -7.69
CA THR A 136 -3.84 5.91 -8.16
C THR A 136 -3.49 6.42 -9.54
N ILE A 137 -2.22 6.75 -9.81
CA ILE A 137 -1.76 7.12 -11.16
C ILE A 137 -2.14 6.03 -12.16
N ASN A 138 -1.88 4.76 -11.84
CA ASN A 138 -2.24 3.64 -12.73
C ASN A 138 -3.75 3.46 -12.93
N ARG A 139 -4.57 3.77 -11.92
CA ARG A 139 -6.04 3.71 -12.06
C ARG A 139 -6.60 4.94 -12.79
N ASP A 140 -6.01 6.12 -12.62
CA ASP A 140 -6.40 7.37 -13.31
C ASP A 140 -6.13 7.28 -14.82
N GLU A 141 -5.27 6.36 -15.25
CA GLU A 141 -5.13 5.96 -16.67
C GLU A 141 -6.42 5.34 -17.23
N ASP A 142 -7.21 4.60 -16.44
CA ASP A 142 -8.46 3.99 -16.89
C ASP A 142 -9.65 4.99 -16.87
N ARG A 143 -9.36 6.30 -16.89
CA ARG A 143 -10.33 7.42 -16.82
C ARG A 143 -11.15 7.45 -15.52
N LEU A 144 -10.47 7.55 -14.38
CA LEU A 144 -11.15 7.94 -13.15
C LEU A 144 -11.83 9.31 -13.31
N ALA A 145 -12.89 9.53 -12.54
CA ALA A 145 -13.51 10.84 -12.43
C ALA A 145 -12.48 11.91 -11.99
N PRO A 146 -12.60 13.17 -12.44
CA PRO A 146 -11.75 14.25 -11.94
C PRO A 146 -11.96 14.42 -10.42
N ILE A 147 -11.01 15.06 -9.73
CA ILE A 147 -11.12 15.31 -8.27
C ILE A 147 -12.45 15.98 -7.94
N LEU A 148 -12.84 16.98 -8.74
CA LEU A 148 -14.14 17.62 -8.67
C LEU A 148 -15.00 17.12 -9.84
N SER A 149 -15.85 16.13 -9.60
CA SER A 149 -16.80 15.66 -10.60
C SER A 149 -17.93 16.69 -10.75
N PRO A 150 -18.12 17.30 -11.95
CA PRO A 150 -19.18 18.29 -12.16
C PRO A 150 -20.60 17.69 -12.15
N ASN A 151 -20.73 16.36 -12.29
CA ASN A 151 -22.02 15.68 -12.38
C ASN A 151 -22.17 14.64 -11.26
N LEU A 152 -22.47 15.10 -10.05
CA LEU A 152 -22.89 14.24 -8.93
C LEU A 152 -24.24 13.54 -9.21
N GLU A 153 -25.01 14.02 -10.19
CA GLU A 153 -26.33 13.46 -10.55
C GLU A 153 -26.25 12.16 -11.37
N TYR A 154 -25.10 11.84 -11.99
CA TYR A 154 -24.98 10.70 -12.91
C TYR A 154 -24.29 9.48 -12.29
N GLU A 155 -23.56 9.65 -11.18
CA GLU A 155 -23.12 8.53 -10.34
C GLU A 155 -24.20 8.28 -9.30
N ASN A 156 -24.93 7.17 -9.42
CA ASN A 156 -26.06 6.79 -8.54
C ASN A 156 -25.71 6.59 -7.05
N SER A 157 -24.62 7.16 -6.53
CA SER A 157 -24.36 7.24 -5.10
C SER A 157 -23.28 8.29 -4.78
N ILE A 158 -23.53 9.11 -3.75
CA ILE A 158 -22.52 9.96 -3.08
C ILE A 158 -21.26 9.15 -2.69
N SER A 159 -21.38 7.83 -2.49
CA SER A 159 -20.24 6.95 -2.25
C SER A 159 -19.22 6.90 -3.39
N GLY A 160 -19.61 7.20 -4.64
CA GLY A 160 -18.69 7.25 -5.79
C GLY A 160 -17.64 8.36 -5.69
N VAL A 161 -17.89 9.38 -4.87
CA VAL A 161 -16.95 10.48 -4.60
C VAL A 161 -15.80 10.03 -3.70
N PHE A 162 -16.00 9.04 -2.84
CA PHE A 162 -14.94 8.45 -2.00
C PHE A 162 -14.10 7.46 -2.81
N ASN A 163 -13.51 7.97 -3.88
CA ASN A 163 -12.68 7.20 -4.79
C ASN A 163 -11.21 7.59 -4.66
N VAL A 164 -10.40 6.82 -5.38
CA VAL A 164 -8.95 6.90 -5.38
C VAL A 164 -8.44 8.30 -5.79
N ALA A 165 -9.17 9.03 -6.65
CA ALA A 165 -8.80 10.37 -7.07
C ALA A 165 -8.98 11.41 -5.94
N SER A 166 -10.10 11.38 -5.22
CA SER A 166 -10.37 12.32 -4.13
C SER A 166 -9.30 12.25 -3.03
N TYR A 167 -8.91 11.05 -2.62
CA TYR A 167 -7.86 10.86 -1.62
C TYR A 167 -6.47 11.19 -2.18
N TYR A 168 -6.01 10.43 -3.19
CA TYR A 168 -4.58 10.39 -3.47
C TYR A 168 -4.13 11.37 -4.56
N LYS A 169 -4.99 11.67 -5.54
CA LYS A 169 -4.70 12.75 -6.50
C LYS A 169 -4.85 14.11 -5.83
N GLY A 170 -5.83 14.25 -4.94
CA GLY A 170 -5.97 15.41 -4.04
C GLY A 170 -4.71 15.62 -3.19
N GLU A 171 -4.28 14.61 -2.46
CA GLU A 171 -3.06 14.64 -1.63
C GLU A 171 -1.81 15.01 -2.46
N ALA A 172 -1.63 14.40 -3.63
CA ALA A 172 -0.50 14.71 -4.50
C ALA A 172 -0.51 16.15 -5.04
N LEU A 173 -1.69 16.69 -5.37
CA LEU A 173 -1.83 18.10 -5.75
C LEU A 173 -1.44 19.03 -4.60
N ILE A 174 -1.92 18.74 -3.38
CA ILE A 174 -1.59 19.53 -2.19
C ILE A 174 -0.10 19.45 -1.88
N GLN A 175 0.52 18.27 -2.02
CA GLN A 175 1.97 18.10 -1.87
C GLN A 175 2.76 18.91 -2.92
N MET A 176 2.33 18.90 -4.20
CA MET A 176 2.94 19.75 -5.23
C MET A 176 2.86 21.23 -4.86
N ILE A 177 1.69 21.71 -4.43
CA ILE A 177 1.49 23.11 -4.01
C ILE A 177 2.41 23.44 -2.82
N LYS A 178 2.42 22.59 -1.79
CA LYS A 178 3.29 22.75 -0.61
C LYS A 178 4.76 22.84 -1.00
N LYS A 179 5.23 22.01 -1.94
CA LYS A 179 6.62 22.03 -2.42
C LYS A 179 6.95 23.18 -3.36
N VAL A 180 5.96 23.72 -4.08
CA VAL A 180 6.11 24.96 -4.86
C VAL A 180 6.24 26.18 -3.94
N THR A 181 5.38 26.28 -2.91
CA THR A 181 5.35 27.46 -2.04
C THR A 181 6.32 27.39 -0.86
N GLY A 182 6.81 26.19 -0.53
CA GLY A 182 7.59 25.92 0.67
C GLY A 182 6.73 25.58 1.89
N ASP A 183 7.25 24.70 2.75
CA ASP A 183 6.50 24.11 3.86
C ASP A 183 5.98 25.15 4.86
N ASN A 184 6.81 26.15 5.22
CA ASN A 184 6.45 27.21 6.17
C ASN A 184 5.35 28.14 5.64
N PHE A 185 5.43 28.52 4.36
CA PHE A 185 4.42 29.36 3.72
C PHE A 185 3.08 28.61 3.65
N PHE A 186 3.14 27.36 3.20
CA PHE A 186 1.94 26.52 3.07
C PHE A 186 1.26 26.32 4.42
N GLN A 187 2.02 25.97 5.45
CA GLN A 187 1.50 25.79 6.80
C GLN A 187 0.82 27.06 7.31
N ARG A 188 1.48 28.22 7.26
CA ARG A 188 0.89 29.50 7.71
C ARG A 188 -0.39 29.85 6.94
N THR A 189 -0.40 29.63 5.64
CA THR A 189 -1.59 29.86 4.80
C THR A 189 -2.75 28.98 5.26
N LEU A 190 -2.48 27.72 5.54
CA LEU A 190 -3.47 26.78 6.02
C LEU A 190 -3.99 27.12 7.42
N GLN A 191 -3.11 27.52 8.34
CA GLN A 191 -3.50 28.01 9.66
C GLN A 191 -4.51 29.17 9.54
N ASN A 192 -4.22 30.15 8.66
CA ASN A 192 -5.13 31.26 8.42
C ASN A 192 -6.43 30.82 7.74
N PHE A 193 -6.35 29.89 6.78
CA PHE A 193 -7.51 29.34 6.09
C PHE A 193 -8.48 28.67 7.07
N ILE A 194 -7.99 27.76 7.92
CA ILE A 194 -8.83 27.05 8.89
C ILE A 194 -9.42 28.03 9.91
N LYS A 195 -8.62 28.97 10.42
CA LYS A 195 -9.11 30.01 11.35
C LYS A 195 -10.23 30.87 10.75
N THR A 196 -10.17 31.13 9.45
CA THR A 196 -11.18 31.95 8.75
C THR A 196 -12.49 31.20 8.56
N HIS A 197 -12.45 29.87 8.43
CA HIS A 197 -13.61 29.04 8.09
C HIS A 197 -14.00 28.07 9.21
N ILE A 198 -13.60 28.33 10.45
CA ILE A 198 -13.96 27.46 11.57
C ILE A 198 -15.48 27.43 11.75
N TYR A 199 -16.03 26.21 11.81
CA TYR A 199 -17.47 25.96 11.89
C TYR A 199 -18.29 26.41 10.66
N ASP A 200 -17.64 26.69 9.53
CA ASP A 200 -18.26 27.04 8.25
C ASP A 200 -17.99 25.97 7.18
N ASN A 201 -18.60 26.12 6.01
CA ASN A 201 -18.41 25.26 4.85
C ASN A 201 -17.48 25.93 3.82
N VAL A 202 -16.68 25.12 3.10
CA VAL A 202 -15.76 25.61 2.07
C VAL A 202 -15.95 24.90 0.73
N ILE A 203 -15.61 25.59 -0.35
CA ILE A 203 -15.48 25.03 -1.69
C ILE A 203 -14.04 25.20 -2.19
N SER A 204 -13.68 24.52 -3.28
CA SER A 204 -12.30 24.48 -3.80
C SER A 204 -11.71 25.87 -4.09
N ASP A 205 -12.55 26.82 -4.53
CA ASP A 205 -12.10 28.18 -4.85
C ASP A 205 -11.60 28.93 -3.59
N HIS A 206 -12.15 28.65 -2.39
CA HIS A 206 -11.70 29.32 -1.16
C HIS A 206 -10.24 29.04 -0.81
N LEU A 207 -9.75 27.81 -1.08
CA LEU A 207 -8.34 27.45 -0.84
C LEU A 207 -7.42 28.18 -1.83
N ALA A 208 -7.81 28.25 -3.10
CA ALA A 208 -7.07 28.99 -4.13
C ALA A 208 -6.99 30.49 -3.79
N ASP A 209 -8.08 31.06 -3.29
CA ASP A 209 -8.14 32.45 -2.87
C ASP A 209 -7.27 32.71 -1.62
N ALA A 210 -7.25 31.76 -0.67
CA ALA A 210 -6.40 31.86 0.51
C ALA A 210 -4.91 31.85 0.16
N LEU A 211 -4.49 30.95 -0.75
CA LEU A 211 -3.13 30.94 -1.29
C LEU A 211 -2.80 32.24 -2.03
N THR A 212 -3.72 32.73 -2.86
CA THR A 212 -3.53 34.00 -3.61
C THR A 212 -3.34 35.18 -2.66
N ARG A 213 -4.17 35.30 -1.62
CA ARG A 213 -4.03 36.34 -0.59
C ARG A 213 -2.72 36.20 0.19
N ALA A 214 -2.34 34.99 0.56
CA ALA A 214 -1.10 34.74 1.29
C ALA A 214 0.14 35.16 0.48
N LEU A 215 0.16 34.93 -0.84
CA LEU A 215 1.24 35.39 -1.71
C LEU A 215 1.35 36.91 -1.72
N GLN A 216 0.22 37.62 -1.81
CA GLN A 216 0.21 39.09 -1.79
C GLN A 216 0.79 39.68 -0.49
N VAL A 217 0.63 38.98 0.64
CA VAL A 217 1.04 39.45 1.97
C VAL A 217 2.46 39.04 2.34
N TYR A 218 2.85 37.79 2.05
CA TYR A 218 4.07 37.19 2.60
C TYR A 218 5.18 36.94 1.59
N ASP A 219 4.87 36.84 0.29
CA ASP A 219 5.86 36.52 -0.75
C ASP A 219 5.57 37.24 -2.07
N HIS A 220 6.25 38.36 -2.29
CA HIS A 220 6.13 39.14 -3.51
C HIS A 220 6.70 38.43 -4.76
N ASN A 221 7.51 37.38 -4.58
CA ASN A 221 8.04 36.57 -5.68
C ASN A 221 7.09 35.39 -5.92
N ASN A 222 5.99 35.62 -6.63
CA ASN A 222 4.99 34.60 -6.93
C ASN A 222 5.64 33.27 -7.43
N PRO A 223 5.66 32.17 -6.63
CA PRO A 223 6.33 30.92 -6.96
C PRO A 223 5.63 30.14 -8.07
N PHE A 224 4.43 30.57 -8.47
CA PHE A 224 3.68 30.05 -9.61
C PHE A 224 4.06 30.74 -10.93
N ASP A 225 5.27 31.29 -11.04
CA ASP A 225 5.78 31.96 -12.25
C ASP A 225 4.79 33.03 -12.77
N GLY A 226 4.30 33.85 -11.84
CA GLY A 226 3.34 34.93 -12.10
C GLY A 226 1.89 34.49 -12.36
N MET A 227 1.60 33.19 -12.40
CA MET A 227 0.28 32.67 -12.74
C MET A 227 -0.73 32.83 -11.59
N PRO A 228 -2.03 33.01 -11.88
CA PRO A 228 -3.09 32.93 -10.87
C PRO A 228 -3.19 31.52 -10.27
N VAL A 229 -3.17 31.41 -8.94
CA VAL A 229 -3.22 30.11 -8.24
C VAL A 229 -4.47 29.30 -8.61
N ASN A 230 -5.62 29.97 -8.73
CA ASN A 230 -6.88 29.33 -9.13
C ASN A 230 -6.76 28.65 -10.50
N GLN A 231 -6.07 29.28 -11.47
CA GLN A 231 -5.85 28.68 -12.79
C GLN A 231 -5.00 27.40 -12.70
N VAL A 232 -3.94 27.42 -11.88
CA VAL A 232 -3.09 26.23 -11.65
C VAL A 232 -3.92 25.12 -11.02
N MET A 233 -4.67 25.40 -9.95
CA MET A 233 -5.48 24.39 -9.26
C MET A 233 -6.57 23.82 -10.16
N LYS A 234 -7.30 24.65 -10.92
CA LYS A 234 -8.34 24.19 -11.86
C LYS A 234 -7.78 23.31 -12.96
N SER A 235 -6.53 23.52 -13.37
CA SER A 235 -5.86 22.64 -14.33
C SER A 235 -5.74 21.19 -13.84
N TRP A 236 -5.77 20.94 -12.53
CA TRP A 236 -5.63 19.60 -11.93
C TRP A 236 -6.95 19.05 -11.36
N THR A 237 -7.82 19.91 -10.82
CA THR A 237 -9.03 19.46 -10.13
C THR A 237 -10.20 19.15 -11.06
N HIS A 238 -10.26 19.80 -12.23
CA HIS A 238 -11.38 19.68 -13.18
C HIS A 238 -11.07 18.77 -14.38
N LYS A 239 -9.83 18.26 -14.50
CA LYS A 239 -9.40 17.40 -15.59
C LYS A 239 -9.17 15.97 -15.10
N GLN A 240 -9.61 15.00 -15.90
CA GLN A 240 -9.30 13.58 -15.71
C GLN A 240 -7.85 13.28 -16.11
N GLY A 241 -7.21 12.30 -15.48
CA GLY A 241 -5.85 11.91 -15.82
C GLY A 241 -4.78 12.93 -15.41
N PHE A 242 -3.58 12.73 -15.94
CA PHE A 242 -2.36 13.46 -15.60
C PHE A 242 -1.40 13.49 -16.81
N PRO A 243 -0.40 14.39 -16.82
CA PRO A 243 0.54 14.47 -17.93
C PRO A 243 1.65 13.42 -17.82
N THR A 244 2.13 12.96 -18.97
CA THR A 244 3.44 12.30 -19.13
C THR A 244 4.45 13.33 -19.62
N ILE A 245 5.55 13.48 -18.88
CA ILE A 245 6.64 14.39 -19.18
C ILE A 245 7.68 13.65 -19.99
N MET A 246 7.88 14.10 -21.24
CA MET A 246 8.86 13.56 -22.15
C MET A 246 10.19 14.29 -21.94
N VAL A 247 11.24 13.55 -21.63
CA VAL A 247 12.59 14.10 -21.40
C VAL A 247 13.53 13.55 -22.46
N LYS A 248 13.97 14.42 -23.38
CA LYS A 248 14.82 14.04 -24.52
C LYS A 248 16.14 14.78 -24.50
N THR A 249 17.23 14.04 -24.72
CA THR A 249 18.57 14.58 -24.93
C THR A 249 18.59 15.39 -26.22
N VAL A 250 18.97 16.66 -26.14
CA VAL A 250 19.18 17.52 -27.30
C VAL A 250 20.65 17.46 -27.71
N ASN A 251 21.56 17.54 -26.75
CA ASN A 251 23.00 17.42 -26.94
C ASN A 251 23.67 16.91 -25.64
N SER A 252 24.99 16.96 -25.53
CA SER A 252 25.72 16.46 -24.36
C SER A 252 25.37 17.14 -23.02
N THR A 253 24.87 18.38 -23.07
CA THR A 253 24.56 19.19 -21.88
C THR A 253 23.08 19.59 -21.77
N THR A 254 22.31 19.58 -22.85
CA THR A 254 20.93 20.09 -22.85
C THR A 254 19.91 18.96 -22.98
N VAL A 255 18.87 19.03 -22.16
CA VAL A 255 17.66 18.19 -22.28
C VAL A 255 16.44 19.05 -22.58
N SER A 256 15.52 18.51 -23.37
CA SER A 256 14.22 19.11 -23.68
C SER A 256 13.11 18.39 -22.95
N LEU A 257 12.18 19.16 -22.40
CA LEU A 257 11.03 18.70 -21.65
C LEU A 257 9.77 19.21 -22.33
N TYR A 258 8.81 18.30 -22.56
CA TYR A 258 7.48 18.66 -23.01
C TYR A 258 6.47 17.65 -22.47
N GLN A 259 5.21 18.05 -22.35
CA GLN A 259 4.16 17.17 -21.85
C GLN A 259 3.34 16.55 -22.98
N THR A 260 2.76 15.38 -22.71
CA THR A 260 1.72 14.74 -23.51
C THR A 260 0.76 14.02 -22.57
N SER A 261 -0.47 13.74 -23.00
CA SER A 261 -1.33 12.78 -22.32
C SER A 261 -0.77 11.36 -22.51
N PHE A 262 -0.82 10.51 -21.48
CA PHE A 262 -0.41 9.10 -21.56
C PHE A 262 -1.22 8.34 -22.64
N HIS A 263 -2.52 8.63 -22.74
CA HIS A 263 -3.39 8.07 -23.79
C HIS A 263 -3.00 8.49 -25.20
N SER A 264 -2.40 9.67 -25.38
CA SER A 264 -1.91 10.11 -26.69
C SER A 264 -0.69 9.30 -27.13
N ILE A 265 0.07 8.75 -26.19
CA ILE A 265 1.19 7.83 -26.49
C ILE A 265 0.64 6.50 -27.02
N GLU A 266 -0.48 6.01 -26.48
CA GLU A 266 -1.08 4.73 -26.90
C GLU A 266 -2.04 4.83 -28.10
N ARG A 267 -2.85 5.89 -28.18
CA ARG A 267 -4.05 5.95 -29.04
C ARG A 267 -4.19 7.23 -29.87
N GLN A 268 -3.22 8.14 -29.84
CA GLN A 268 -3.20 9.40 -30.63
C GLN A 268 -4.49 10.27 -30.49
N PHE A 269 -5.08 10.38 -29.29
CA PHE A 269 -6.22 11.27 -29.07
C PHE A 269 -6.11 12.14 -27.80
N ILE A 270 -6.65 13.35 -27.97
CA ILE A 270 -6.88 14.46 -27.01
C ILE A 270 -5.62 15.25 -26.63
N ASN A 271 -5.72 16.55 -26.87
CA ASN A 271 -4.69 17.56 -26.66
C ASN A 271 -4.93 18.27 -25.32
N ASP A 272 -4.95 17.51 -24.23
CA ASP A 272 -5.06 18.06 -22.89
C ASP A 272 -3.68 18.44 -22.37
N SER A 273 -3.55 19.68 -21.90
CA SER A 273 -2.36 20.19 -21.21
C SER A 273 -2.67 20.51 -19.75
N TRP A 274 -1.67 20.33 -18.90
CA TRP A 274 -1.69 20.74 -17.50
C TRP A 274 -0.70 21.87 -17.26
N ILE A 275 -0.93 22.66 -16.22
CA ILE A 275 0.09 23.58 -15.69
C ILE A 275 0.92 22.82 -14.67
N VAL A 276 2.11 22.39 -15.07
CA VAL A 276 2.91 21.41 -14.32
C VAL A 276 4.14 22.04 -13.70
N PRO A 277 4.30 22.01 -12.37
CA PRO A 277 5.57 22.31 -11.72
C PRO A 277 6.50 21.10 -11.85
N ILE A 278 7.54 21.20 -12.68
CA ILE A 278 8.56 20.16 -12.82
C ILE A 278 9.66 20.40 -11.81
N PHE A 279 9.72 19.51 -10.82
CA PHE A 279 10.82 19.46 -9.85
C PHE A 279 12.03 18.79 -10.49
N TYR A 280 13.23 19.34 -10.29
CA TYR A 280 14.46 18.72 -10.79
C TYR A 280 15.70 19.11 -9.98
N LYS A 281 16.76 18.30 -10.09
CA LYS A 281 18.09 18.58 -9.54
C LYS A 281 19.15 18.50 -10.64
N GLU A 282 19.99 19.53 -10.74
CA GLU A 282 21.19 19.53 -11.60
C GLU A 282 22.39 18.87 -10.91
N ASN A 283 22.47 18.99 -9.59
CA ASN A 283 23.45 18.30 -8.76
C ASN A 283 22.72 17.49 -7.69
N LEU A 284 22.75 16.16 -7.81
CA LEU A 284 22.09 15.27 -6.86
C LEU A 284 22.68 15.32 -5.45
N ASN A 285 23.94 15.76 -5.29
CA ASN A 285 24.58 15.94 -3.98
C ASN A 285 24.11 17.23 -3.27
N SER A 286 23.38 18.10 -3.96
CA SER A 286 22.82 19.31 -3.37
C SER A 286 21.41 19.04 -2.88
N ASP A 287 21.05 19.63 -1.75
CA ASP A 287 19.66 19.69 -1.29
C ASP A 287 18.81 20.68 -2.11
N GLU A 288 19.46 21.53 -2.91
CA GLU A 288 18.78 22.48 -3.78
C GLU A 288 17.92 21.75 -4.83
N GLN A 289 16.61 21.95 -4.70
CA GLN A 289 15.62 21.52 -5.69
C GLN A 289 15.12 22.72 -6.48
N LYS A 290 15.16 22.59 -7.80
CA LYS A 290 14.70 23.63 -8.73
C LYS A 290 13.32 23.25 -9.29
N ILE A 291 12.58 24.28 -9.71
CA ILE A 291 11.26 24.13 -10.31
C ILE A 291 11.28 24.83 -11.67
N VAL A 292 10.76 24.15 -12.69
CA VAL A 292 10.45 24.76 -13.98
C VAL A 292 9.01 24.47 -14.36
N TRP A 293 8.29 25.46 -14.88
CA TRP A 293 6.88 25.32 -15.21
C TRP A 293 6.70 24.90 -16.66
N LEU A 294 6.04 23.76 -16.89
CA LEU A 294 5.53 23.39 -18.21
C LEU A 294 4.11 23.94 -18.37
N LYS A 295 3.95 24.78 -19.38
CA LYS A 295 2.68 25.43 -19.74
C LYS A 295 2.33 25.03 -21.17
N ASP A 296 1.13 24.50 -21.37
CA ASP A 296 0.67 24.01 -22.66
C ASP A 296 1.61 22.94 -23.26
N ASN A 297 1.58 22.74 -24.58
CA ASN A 297 2.50 21.84 -25.29
C ASN A 297 3.85 22.48 -25.61
N ARG A 298 4.30 23.45 -24.81
CA ARG A 298 5.58 24.13 -25.04
C ARG A 298 6.73 23.25 -24.57
N THR A 299 7.81 23.27 -25.35
CA THR A 299 9.07 22.63 -24.99
C THR A 299 9.90 23.58 -24.14
N VAL A 300 10.40 23.09 -23.01
CA VAL A 300 11.37 23.78 -22.15
C VAL A 300 12.73 23.12 -22.30
N LEU A 301 13.79 23.92 -22.32
CA LEU A 301 15.17 23.44 -22.36
C LEU A 301 15.82 23.64 -20.99
N LEU A 302 16.37 22.56 -20.43
CA LEU A 302 17.22 22.63 -19.25
C LEU A 302 18.69 22.51 -19.66
N ASN A 303 19.49 23.46 -19.21
CA ASN A 303 20.92 23.45 -19.37
C ASN A 303 21.53 22.61 -18.26
N ASN A 304 22.44 21.71 -18.63
CA ASN A 304 22.99 20.62 -17.82
C ASN A 304 22.04 19.43 -17.65
N MET A 305 22.66 18.29 -17.38
CA MET A 305 21.91 17.07 -17.11
C MET A 305 21.17 17.21 -15.78
N ALA A 306 19.84 17.25 -15.85
CA ALA A 306 18.96 17.31 -14.70
C ALA A 306 18.27 15.96 -14.49
N VAL A 307 18.23 15.50 -13.24
CA VAL A 307 17.34 14.39 -12.84
C VAL A 307 15.99 14.99 -12.47
N ILE A 308 14.95 14.53 -13.15
CA ILE A 308 13.60 15.05 -12.99
C ILE A 308 12.93 14.30 -11.83
N ASP A 309 12.36 15.07 -10.92
CA ASP A 309 11.58 14.64 -9.76
C ASP A 309 12.23 13.53 -8.91
N PRO A 310 13.51 13.67 -8.48
CA PRO A 310 14.23 12.63 -7.74
C PRO A 310 13.63 12.35 -6.33
N ASN A 311 12.72 13.20 -5.88
CA ASN A 311 12.03 13.11 -4.59
C ASN A 311 10.56 12.67 -4.70
N PHE A 312 10.06 12.47 -5.92
CA PHE A 312 8.65 12.15 -6.21
C PHE A 312 7.67 13.13 -5.56
N TYR A 313 7.78 14.42 -5.88
CA TYR A 313 6.82 15.43 -5.47
C TYR A 313 5.73 15.66 -6.51
N GLY A 314 5.98 15.31 -7.78
CA GLY A 314 5.08 15.58 -8.89
C GLY A 314 4.07 14.46 -9.18
N TYR A 315 2.80 14.84 -9.40
CA TYR A 315 1.75 13.94 -9.90
C TYR A 315 1.76 13.86 -11.44
N TYR A 316 2.82 13.27 -11.99
CA TYR A 316 3.02 13.09 -13.43
C TYR A 316 3.99 11.93 -13.69
N LYS A 317 3.86 11.28 -14.85
CA LYS A 317 4.84 10.27 -15.31
C LYS A 317 6.03 10.91 -16.01
N ILE A 318 7.18 10.24 -16.02
CA ILE A 318 8.38 10.73 -16.70
C ILE A 318 8.90 9.66 -17.66
N LEU A 319 8.92 9.98 -18.95
CA LEU A 319 9.50 9.14 -19.98
C LEU A 319 10.81 9.75 -20.47
N TYR A 320 11.92 9.14 -20.02
CA TYR A 320 13.25 9.48 -20.46
C TYR A 320 13.58 8.83 -21.81
N ASP A 321 14.52 9.41 -22.55
CA ASP A 321 15.14 8.70 -23.66
C ASP A 321 16.17 7.67 -23.17
N LYS A 322 16.63 6.82 -24.11
CA LYS A 322 17.58 5.75 -23.82
C LYS A 322 18.92 6.25 -23.25
N ILE A 323 19.37 7.44 -23.66
CA ILE A 323 20.64 8.01 -23.20
C ILE A 323 20.53 8.36 -21.72
N ILE A 324 19.42 8.98 -21.32
CA ILE A 324 19.19 9.38 -19.93
C ILE A 324 18.95 8.16 -19.05
N TYR A 325 18.18 7.16 -19.50
CA TYR A 325 17.99 5.91 -18.75
C TYR A 325 19.30 5.22 -18.40
N ARG A 326 20.24 5.15 -19.34
CA ARG A 326 21.58 4.58 -19.08
C ARG A 326 22.33 5.33 -17.99
N LYS A 327 22.31 6.66 -18.05
CA LYS A 327 22.97 7.48 -17.03
C LYS A 327 22.29 7.36 -15.67
N LEU A 328 20.96 7.23 -15.62
CA LEU A 328 20.21 6.95 -14.39
C LEU A 328 20.59 5.58 -13.83
N ALA A 329 20.73 4.55 -14.67
CA ALA A 329 21.22 3.24 -14.26
C ALA A 329 22.64 3.32 -13.69
N ASP A 330 23.53 4.11 -14.30
CA ASP A 330 24.89 4.34 -13.79
C ASP A 330 24.89 5.08 -12.44
N ILE A 331 24.02 6.07 -12.25
CA ILE A 331 23.83 6.77 -10.97
C ILE A 331 23.39 5.76 -9.89
N LEU A 332 22.34 4.98 -10.17
CA LEU A 332 21.83 3.98 -9.23
C LEU A 332 22.88 2.92 -8.88
N LEU A 333 23.67 2.48 -9.86
CA LEU A 333 24.75 1.52 -9.64
C LEU A 333 25.89 2.10 -8.80
N LYS A 334 26.22 3.39 -8.97
CA LYS A 334 27.29 4.05 -8.21
C LYS A 334 26.84 4.35 -6.79
N ASP A 335 25.74 5.09 -6.66
CA ASP A 335 25.16 5.54 -5.40
C ASP A 335 23.65 5.82 -5.60
N HIS A 336 22.83 4.82 -5.26
CA HIS A 336 21.38 4.92 -5.41
C HIS A 336 20.75 5.89 -4.40
N GLU A 337 21.41 6.23 -3.30
CA GLU A 337 20.83 7.10 -2.26
C GLU A 337 20.75 8.57 -2.68
N LEU A 338 21.46 8.94 -3.74
CA LEU A 338 21.34 10.24 -4.42
C LEU A 338 19.93 10.53 -4.98
N ILE A 339 19.15 9.48 -5.26
CA ILE A 339 17.73 9.58 -5.59
C ILE A 339 16.98 9.04 -4.40
N SER A 340 15.98 9.75 -3.88
CA SER A 340 15.23 9.30 -2.71
C SER A 340 14.58 7.92 -2.91
N LYS A 341 14.29 7.19 -1.83
CA LYS A 341 13.53 5.93 -1.88
C LYS A 341 12.24 6.05 -2.72
N ALA A 342 11.51 7.17 -2.60
CA ALA A 342 10.28 7.43 -3.34
C ALA A 342 10.54 7.70 -4.83
N GLY A 343 11.58 8.48 -5.16
CA GLY A 343 12.00 8.73 -6.54
C GLY A 343 12.49 7.48 -7.26
N ARG A 344 13.23 6.60 -6.57
CA ARG A 344 13.66 5.30 -7.12
C ARG A 344 12.48 4.39 -7.40
N SER A 345 11.51 4.33 -6.47
CA SER A 345 10.26 3.61 -6.69
C SER A 345 9.53 4.10 -7.94
N LYS A 346 9.33 5.42 -8.06
CA LYS A 346 8.69 6.03 -9.23
C LYS A 346 9.41 5.64 -10.52
N LEU A 347 10.72 5.87 -10.58
CA LEU A 347 11.54 5.58 -11.75
C LEU A 347 11.45 4.11 -12.19
N LEU A 348 11.60 3.18 -11.25
CA LEU A 348 11.52 1.75 -11.52
C LEU A 348 10.15 1.35 -12.03
N PHE A 349 9.09 1.73 -11.33
CA PHE A 349 7.75 1.32 -11.73
C PHE A 349 7.34 1.91 -13.08
N GLU A 350 7.57 3.20 -13.29
CA GLU A 350 7.27 3.87 -14.57
C GLU A 350 7.94 3.15 -15.73
N SER A 351 9.22 2.80 -15.56
CA SER A 351 9.97 2.07 -16.58
C SER A 351 9.30 0.72 -16.91
N PHE A 352 8.80 -0.01 -15.92
CA PHE A 352 8.10 -1.28 -16.14
C PHE A 352 6.74 -1.11 -16.80
N ILE A 353 6.00 -0.05 -16.46
CA ILE A 353 4.75 0.25 -17.14
C ILE A 353 5.00 0.58 -18.60
N PHE A 354 5.93 1.48 -18.90
CA PHE A 354 6.26 1.81 -20.27
C PHE A 354 6.77 0.58 -21.06
N GLN A 355 7.45 -0.36 -20.41
CA GLN A 355 7.83 -1.63 -21.02
C GLN A 355 6.62 -2.53 -21.29
N ARG A 356 5.66 -2.62 -20.37
CA ARG A 356 4.42 -3.38 -20.56
C ARG A 356 3.62 -2.89 -21.77
N TYR A 357 3.67 -1.60 -22.05
CA TYR A 357 3.05 -0.98 -23.24
C TYR A 357 3.95 -1.00 -24.49
N GLY A 358 5.13 -1.63 -24.44
CA GLY A 358 6.04 -1.75 -25.58
C GLY A 358 6.79 -0.46 -25.95
N ILE A 359 6.73 0.58 -25.11
CA ILE A 359 7.43 1.86 -25.31
C ILE A 359 8.91 1.72 -24.95
N LEU A 360 9.20 1.00 -23.86
CA LEU A 360 10.56 0.64 -23.47
C LEU A 360 10.83 -0.83 -23.76
N THR A 361 12.11 -1.17 -23.88
CA THR A 361 12.57 -2.53 -24.17
C THR A 361 13.49 -3.02 -23.06
N THR A 362 14.79 -2.72 -23.14
CA THR A 362 15.80 -3.21 -22.21
C THR A 362 16.09 -2.25 -21.07
N GLU A 363 15.63 -1.00 -21.17
CA GLU A 363 15.92 0.08 -20.22
C GLU A 363 15.56 -0.28 -18.75
N PRO A 364 14.41 -0.90 -18.44
CA PRO A 364 14.11 -1.33 -17.07
C PRO A 364 15.06 -2.39 -16.53
N LEU A 365 15.55 -3.30 -17.39
CA LEU A 365 16.53 -4.32 -17.01
C LEU A 365 17.91 -3.69 -16.71
N GLU A 366 18.25 -2.59 -17.37
CA GLU A 366 19.45 -1.81 -17.04
C GLU A 366 19.29 -1.14 -15.67
N LEU A 367 18.10 -0.59 -15.37
CA LEU A 367 17.82 0.07 -14.10
C LEU A 367 17.90 -0.91 -12.93
N ILE A 368 17.30 -2.11 -12.99
CA ILE A 368 17.27 -3.01 -11.81
C ILE A 368 18.63 -3.59 -11.39
N ARG A 369 19.70 -3.36 -12.15
CA ARG A 369 21.04 -3.89 -11.82
C ARG A 369 21.55 -3.43 -10.45
N TYR A 370 21.09 -2.28 -9.95
CA TYR A 370 21.49 -1.80 -8.61
C TYR A 370 20.76 -2.49 -7.46
N VAL A 371 19.69 -3.26 -7.71
CA VAL A 371 18.79 -3.76 -6.65
C VAL A 371 19.50 -4.62 -5.60
N SER A 372 20.65 -5.22 -5.94
CA SER A 372 21.52 -5.92 -4.98
C SER A 372 22.05 -5.03 -3.84
N LYS A 373 21.93 -3.70 -3.98
CA LYS A 373 22.26 -2.69 -2.97
C LYS A 373 21.02 -2.14 -2.24
N GLU A 374 19.82 -2.36 -2.78
CA GLU A 374 18.59 -1.77 -2.24
C GLU A 374 18.07 -2.54 -1.02
N ILE A 375 17.71 -1.79 0.02
CA ILE A 375 17.20 -2.31 1.30
C ILE A 375 15.87 -1.65 1.70
N HIS A 376 15.46 -0.59 1.00
CA HIS A 376 14.19 0.07 1.24
C HIS A 376 13.05 -0.73 0.59
N GLU A 377 12.00 -0.98 1.37
CA GLU A 377 10.85 -1.79 0.96
C GLU A 377 10.24 -1.35 -0.37
N GLY A 378 10.03 -0.04 -0.55
CA GLY A 378 9.31 0.49 -1.69
C GLY A 378 9.92 0.14 -3.06
N PRO A 379 11.15 0.61 -3.36
CA PRO A 379 11.80 0.29 -4.62
C PRO A 379 12.07 -1.21 -4.77
N PHE A 380 12.39 -1.91 -3.67
CA PHE A 380 12.63 -3.34 -3.69
C PHE A 380 11.39 -4.14 -4.09
N MET A 381 10.22 -3.83 -3.50
CA MET A 381 8.95 -4.51 -3.79
C MET A 381 8.57 -4.40 -5.27
N ILE A 382 8.87 -3.26 -5.91
CA ILE A 382 8.59 -3.06 -7.34
C ILE A 382 9.44 -4.00 -8.20
N VAL A 383 10.75 -4.06 -7.95
CA VAL A 383 11.64 -5.00 -8.65
C VAL A 383 11.24 -6.43 -8.35
N PHE A 384 10.95 -6.75 -7.09
CA PHE A 384 10.54 -8.06 -6.65
C PHE A 384 9.28 -8.55 -7.39
N ASN A 385 8.21 -7.74 -7.42
CA ASN A 385 6.97 -8.07 -8.14
C ASN A 385 7.19 -8.23 -9.65
N PHE A 386 8.08 -7.42 -10.23
CA PHE A 386 8.45 -7.56 -11.64
C PHE A 386 9.15 -8.90 -11.90
N LEU A 387 10.14 -9.26 -11.08
CA LEU A 387 10.83 -10.54 -11.19
C LEU A 387 9.88 -11.73 -10.98
N GLU A 388 8.93 -11.62 -10.06
CA GLU A 388 7.89 -12.63 -9.86
C GLU A 388 7.04 -12.83 -11.13
N LEU A 389 6.60 -11.74 -11.77
CA LEU A 389 5.83 -11.83 -13.01
C LEU A 389 6.62 -12.59 -14.09
N PHE A 390 7.90 -12.28 -14.27
CA PHE A 390 8.74 -12.99 -15.23
C PHE A 390 8.99 -14.45 -14.85
N TYR A 391 9.12 -14.75 -13.56
CA TYR A 391 9.19 -16.14 -13.10
C TYR A 391 7.93 -16.93 -13.49
N THR A 392 6.74 -16.33 -13.39
CA THR A 392 5.51 -17.01 -13.83
C THR A 392 5.45 -17.22 -15.35
N MET A 393 6.11 -16.36 -16.14
CA MET A 393 6.17 -16.49 -17.61
C MET A 393 7.26 -17.47 -18.06
N PHE A 394 8.37 -17.56 -17.33
CA PHE A 394 9.55 -18.35 -17.66
C PHE A 394 10.01 -19.25 -16.48
N PRO A 395 9.14 -20.09 -15.90
CA PRO A 395 9.43 -20.79 -14.63
C PRO A 395 10.57 -21.80 -14.73
N ASN A 396 10.82 -22.32 -15.94
CA ASN A 396 11.83 -23.35 -16.21
C ASN A 396 13.06 -22.82 -16.96
N ASP A 397 13.21 -21.49 -17.13
CA ASP A 397 14.39 -20.93 -17.77
C ASP A 397 15.57 -20.86 -16.78
N PRO A 398 16.65 -21.64 -17.00
CA PRO A 398 17.77 -21.70 -16.06
C PRO A 398 18.56 -20.38 -16.04
N ASN A 399 18.66 -19.67 -17.17
CA ASN A 399 19.39 -18.40 -17.24
C ASN A 399 18.65 -17.30 -16.48
N PHE A 400 17.32 -17.27 -16.61
CA PHE A 400 16.51 -16.30 -15.87
C PHE A 400 16.54 -16.58 -14.37
N LYS A 401 16.46 -17.86 -13.98
CA LYS A 401 16.62 -18.27 -12.58
C LYS A 401 17.97 -17.83 -12.01
N GLU A 402 19.06 -18.08 -12.73
CA GLU A 402 20.41 -17.64 -12.31
C GLU A 402 20.49 -16.11 -12.19
N TYR A 403 19.93 -15.37 -13.15
CA TYR A 403 19.87 -13.92 -13.10
C TYR A 403 19.13 -13.38 -11.86
N GLN A 404 17.96 -13.94 -11.54
CA GLN A 404 17.20 -13.56 -10.34
C GLN A 404 17.98 -13.83 -9.06
N PHE A 405 18.65 -14.98 -8.98
CA PHE A 405 19.47 -15.34 -7.82
C PHE A 405 20.63 -14.37 -7.63
N ASN A 406 21.32 -14.01 -8.71
CA ASN A 406 22.43 -13.04 -8.67
C ASN A 406 22.00 -11.65 -8.18
N LEU A 407 20.74 -11.26 -8.42
CA LEU A 407 20.20 -9.99 -7.93
C LEU A 407 19.74 -10.07 -6.46
N LEU A 408 19.03 -11.14 -6.09
CA LEU A 408 18.26 -11.22 -4.84
C LEU A 408 19.01 -11.89 -3.68
N VAL A 409 19.90 -12.85 -3.95
CA VAL A 409 20.68 -13.55 -2.91
C VAL A 409 21.57 -12.58 -2.11
N PRO A 410 22.31 -11.63 -2.71
CA PRO A 410 23.12 -10.69 -1.93
C PRO A 410 22.28 -9.84 -0.96
N VAL A 411 21.05 -9.49 -1.35
CA VAL A 411 20.13 -8.75 -0.48
C VAL A 411 19.68 -9.64 0.67
N TYR A 412 19.26 -10.87 0.37
CA TYR A 412 18.82 -11.86 1.37
C TYR A 412 19.88 -12.12 2.44
N GLU A 413 21.13 -12.32 2.03
CA GLU A 413 22.23 -12.55 2.95
C GLU A 413 22.47 -11.33 3.84
N ARG A 414 22.41 -10.11 3.29
CA ARG A 414 22.58 -8.88 4.06
C ARG A 414 21.46 -8.67 5.08
N VAL A 415 20.20 -8.76 4.67
CA VAL A 415 19.05 -8.45 5.54
C VAL A 415 18.83 -9.51 6.63
N ASN A 416 19.31 -10.74 6.45
CA ASN A 416 19.21 -11.78 7.48
C ASN A 416 20.37 -11.79 8.48
N LEU A 417 21.53 -11.21 8.11
CA LEU A 417 22.65 -11.02 9.03
C LEU A 417 22.37 -9.88 10.01
N ASP A 418 21.74 -8.80 9.55
CA ASP A 418 21.33 -7.69 10.41
C ASP A 418 19.87 -7.82 10.86
N ARG A 419 19.65 -8.64 11.89
CA ARG A 419 18.30 -8.82 12.49
C ARG A 419 17.88 -7.62 13.34
N SER A 420 18.76 -6.67 13.61
CA SER A 420 18.51 -5.57 14.55
C SER A 420 17.61 -4.48 13.95
N GLU A 421 17.59 -4.36 12.62
CA GLU A 421 16.83 -3.33 11.94
C GLU A 421 15.41 -3.81 11.56
N GLN A 422 14.41 -3.32 12.31
CA GLN A 422 12.98 -3.53 12.00
C GLN A 422 12.63 -3.09 10.57
N ALA A 423 13.36 -2.11 10.01
CA ALA A 423 13.15 -1.55 8.68
C ALA A 423 13.23 -2.60 7.55
N HIS A 424 13.88 -3.75 7.76
CA HIS A 424 14.03 -4.79 6.74
C HIS A 424 13.04 -5.94 6.87
N GLU A 425 12.07 -5.88 7.79
CA GLU A 425 11.10 -6.97 8.01
C GLU A 425 10.36 -7.38 6.72
N GLN A 426 9.87 -6.41 5.93
CA GLN A 426 9.12 -6.69 4.70
C GLN A 426 10.00 -7.25 3.58
N VAL A 427 11.22 -6.73 3.41
CA VAL A 427 12.19 -7.25 2.42
C VAL A 427 12.59 -8.68 2.77
N ARG A 428 12.85 -8.97 4.06
CA ARG A 428 13.08 -10.33 4.55
C ARG A 428 11.90 -11.25 4.25
N ARG A 429 10.69 -10.82 4.59
CA ARG A 429 9.46 -11.58 4.33
C ARG A 429 9.33 -11.97 2.85
N MET A 430 9.51 -11.01 1.94
CA MET A 430 9.45 -11.24 0.50
C MET A 430 10.50 -12.25 0.03
N LEU A 431 11.75 -12.08 0.46
CA LEU A 431 12.87 -12.90 0.02
C LEU A 431 12.85 -14.32 0.62
N THR A 432 12.55 -14.48 1.91
CA THR A 432 12.56 -15.78 2.59
C THR A 432 11.59 -16.75 1.94
N GLN A 433 10.34 -16.35 1.73
CA GLN A 433 9.35 -17.24 1.11
C GLN A 433 9.80 -17.66 -0.30
N ARG A 434 10.44 -16.75 -1.04
CA ARG A 434 10.61 -16.88 -2.48
C ARG A 434 11.90 -17.58 -2.86
N LEU A 435 13.03 -17.18 -2.26
CA LEU A 435 14.30 -17.88 -2.46
C LEU A 435 14.23 -19.34 -1.96
N CYS A 436 13.54 -19.59 -0.84
CA CYS A 436 13.27 -20.95 -0.39
C CYS A 436 12.47 -21.73 -1.43
N SER A 437 11.36 -21.16 -1.91
CA SER A 437 10.51 -21.81 -2.93
C SER A 437 11.24 -22.13 -4.24
N TRP A 438 12.19 -21.28 -4.65
CA TRP A 438 13.03 -21.51 -5.83
C TRP A 438 14.18 -22.49 -5.61
N GLY A 439 14.35 -22.97 -4.37
CA GLY A 439 15.29 -24.01 -4.03
C GLY A 439 16.64 -23.53 -3.50
N TYR A 440 16.77 -22.27 -3.09
CA TYR A 440 18.03 -21.75 -2.54
C TYR A 440 18.37 -22.44 -1.21
N GLN A 441 19.47 -23.20 -1.19
CA GLN A 441 19.78 -24.11 -0.09
C GLN A 441 19.95 -23.40 1.25
N LYS A 442 20.70 -22.28 1.30
CA LYS A 442 20.88 -21.54 2.56
C LYS A 442 19.56 -21.01 3.13
N CYS A 443 18.57 -20.73 2.28
CA CYS A 443 17.24 -20.36 2.76
C CYS A 443 16.53 -21.54 3.43
N LYS A 444 16.56 -22.73 2.80
CA LYS A 444 15.98 -23.95 3.37
C LYS A 444 16.61 -24.28 4.73
N ASP A 445 17.93 -24.21 4.81
CA ASP A 445 18.67 -24.47 6.04
C ASP A 445 18.28 -23.44 7.13
N HIS A 446 18.16 -22.16 6.75
CA HIS A 446 17.75 -21.08 7.65
C HIS A 446 16.33 -21.26 8.20
N VAL A 447 15.32 -21.49 7.35
CA VAL A 447 13.93 -21.64 7.81
C VAL A 447 13.76 -22.90 8.67
N THR A 448 14.49 -23.97 8.37
CA THR A 448 14.47 -25.22 9.14
C THR A 448 15.11 -25.01 10.52
N ALA A 449 16.24 -24.31 10.59
CA ALA A 449 16.90 -23.96 11.84
C ALA A 449 16.04 -23.05 12.73
N GLU A 450 15.43 -22.00 12.16
CA GLU A 450 14.53 -21.10 12.90
C GLU A 450 13.30 -21.84 13.44
N PHE A 451 12.72 -22.76 12.65
CA PHE A 451 11.60 -23.57 13.10
C PHE A 451 12.00 -24.57 14.19
N GLY A 452 13.21 -25.15 14.10
CA GLY A 452 13.76 -25.98 15.17
C GLY A 452 13.89 -25.21 16.49
N LEU A 453 14.39 -23.97 16.45
CA LEU A 453 14.46 -23.09 17.63
C LEU A 453 13.05 -22.77 18.16
N LEU A 454 12.08 -22.48 17.30
CA LEU A 454 10.69 -22.29 17.71
C LEU A 454 10.16 -23.52 18.47
N MET A 455 10.41 -24.73 17.96
CA MET A 455 10.00 -25.96 18.63
C MET A 455 10.65 -26.15 19.99
N GLU A 456 11.85 -25.61 20.22
CA GLU A 456 12.52 -25.63 21.51
C GLU A 456 12.00 -24.56 22.47
N GLU A 457 11.76 -23.36 21.98
CA GLU A 457 11.28 -22.22 22.77
C GLU A 457 9.82 -22.39 23.19
N CYS A 458 9.02 -23.02 22.34
CA CYS A 458 7.59 -23.22 22.54
C CYS A 458 7.25 -24.65 22.99
N LYS A 459 8.11 -25.31 23.78
CA LYS A 459 7.79 -26.60 24.42
C LYS A 459 6.70 -26.45 25.50
N ASP A 460 6.23 -27.56 26.04
CA ASP A 460 5.40 -27.63 27.26
C ASP A 460 4.02 -26.94 27.20
N GLY A 461 3.37 -26.96 26.04
CA GLY A 461 2.00 -26.45 25.90
C GLY A 461 1.88 -24.92 25.90
N LEU A 462 3.00 -24.19 25.84
CA LEU A 462 3.00 -22.73 25.68
C LEU A 462 2.29 -22.30 24.39
N LEU A 463 1.56 -21.18 24.46
CA LEU A 463 0.96 -20.54 23.29
C LEU A 463 2.07 -19.99 22.39
N SER A 464 1.98 -20.18 21.07
CA SER A 464 2.99 -19.69 20.13
C SER A 464 3.20 -18.19 20.29
N SER A 465 2.11 -17.45 20.49
CA SER A 465 2.15 -15.99 20.72
C SER A 465 3.04 -15.55 21.90
N THR A 466 3.26 -16.42 22.89
CA THR A 466 3.98 -16.07 24.13
C THR A 466 5.47 -16.43 24.12
N CYS A 467 5.85 -17.49 23.41
CA CYS A 467 7.19 -18.07 23.44
C CYS A 467 8.01 -17.78 22.16
N ASN A 468 7.32 -17.45 21.07
CA ASN A 468 7.93 -17.38 19.75
C ASN A 468 8.77 -16.13 19.54
N LYS A 469 10.08 -16.32 19.31
CA LYS A 469 11.02 -15.22 19.06
C LYS A 469 11.19 -14.85 17.59
N ILE A 470 10.57 -15.58 16.67
CA ILE A 470 10.54 -15.21 15.25
C ILE A 470 9.76 -13.90 15.12
N THR A 471 10.33 -12.94 14.38
CA THR A 471 9.69 -11.64 14.14
C THR A 471 8.30 -11.83 13.51
N PRO A 472 7.23 -11.21 14.06
CA PRO A 472 5.85 -11.48 13.66
C PRO A 472 5.57 -11.48 12.15
N GLY A 473 6.05 -10.50 11.37
CA GLY A 473 5.76 -10.42 9.94
C GLY A 473 6.51 -11.41 9.05
N ILE A 474 7.51 -12.15 9.58
CA ILE A 474 8.19 -13.21 8.82
C ILE A 474 7.73 -14.63 9.23
N ARG A 475 6.96 -14.77 10.32
CA ARG A 475 6.49 -16.06 10.85
C ARG A 475 5.81 -16.92 9.79
N THR A 476 4.85 -16.37 9.04
CA THR A 476 4.14 -17.10 7.98
C THR A 476 5.10 -17.69 6.94
N GLY A 477 6.13 -16.93 6.54
CA GLY A 477 7.13 -17.38 5.57
C GLY A 477 8.01 -18.49 6.14
N ILE A 478 8.43 -18.38 7.40
CA ILE A 478 9.22 -19.42 8.07
C ILE A 478 8.39 -20.68 8.25
N TYR A 479 7.16 -20.59 8.78
CA TYR A 479 6.29 -21.74 9.01
C TYR A 479 6.02 -22.51 7.73
N SER A 480 5.59 -21.81 6.68
CA SER A 480 5.25 -22.46 5.41
C SER A 480 6.45 -23.12 4.76
N MET A 481 7.61 -22.47 4.73
CA MET A 481 8.81 -23.06 4.13
C MET A 481 9.41 -24.17 4.99
N ALA A 482 9.35 -24.06 6.32
CA ALA A 482 9.81 -25.11 7.22
C ALA A 482 8.92 -26.36 7.14
N ILE A 483 7.59 -26.22 7.06
CA ILE A 483 6.68 -27.35 6.86
C ILE A 483 6.90 -28.01 5.49
N LYS A 484 7.23 -27.22 4.45
CA LYS A 484 7.48 -27.73 3.11
C LYS A 484 8.75 -28.59 3.00
N TYR A 485 9.83 -28.19 3.68
CA TYR A 485 11.14 -28.83 3.54
C TYR A 485 11.59 -29.64 4.76
N GLY A 486 10.97 -29.41 5.91
CA GLY A 486 11.21 -30.12 7.15
C GLY A 486 10.44 -31.44 7.24
N PRO A 487 10.61 -32.15 8.36
CA PRO A 487 9.98 -33.44 8.55
C PRO A 487 8.51 -33.27 9.00
N SER A 488 7.71 -34.32 8.85
CA SER A 488 6.24 -34.26 9.06
C SER A 488 5.85 -33.81 10.48
N GLU A 489 6.70 -34.03 11.48
CA GLU A 489 6.47 -33.61 12.87
C GLU A 489 6.35 -32.09 13.03
N TYR A 490 6.92 -31.31 12.09
CA TYR A 490 6.79 -29.85 12.11
C TYR A 490 5.35 -29.41 11.92
N PHE A 491 4.62 -30.10 11.03
CA PHE A 491 3.20 -29.87 10.81
C PHE A 491 2.40 -30.17 12.07
N ASP A 492 2.64 -31.33 12.70
CA ASP A 492 1.91 -31.76 13.88
C ASP A 492 2.14 -30.82 15.06
N PHE A 493 3.39 -30.39 15.28
CA PHE A 493 3.72 -29.38 16.27
C PHE A 493 2.92 -28.08 16.05
N LEU A 494 2.95 -27.53 14.83
CA LEU A 494 2.27 -26.27 14.55
C LEU A 494 0.74 -26.42 14.58
N TRP A 495 0.23 -27.59 14.23
CA TRP A 495 -1.18 -27.95 14.37
C TRP A 495 -1.62 -27.97 15.82
N GLU A 496 -0.84 -28.57 16.72
CA GLU A 496 -1.12 -28.54 18.16
C GLU A 496 -1.15 -27.11 18.70
N LYS A 497 -0.20 -26.26 18.26
CA LYS A 497 -0.21 -24.83 18.61
C LYS A 497 -1.45 -24.11 18.12
N TYR A 498 -1.88 -24.36 16.89
CA TYR A 498 -3.11 -23.78 16.33
C TYR A 498 -4.35 -24.03 17.20
N LEU A 499 -4.48 -25.26 17.73
CA LEU A 499 -5.64 -25.68 18.49
C LEU A 499 -5.75 -24.95 19.84
N VAL A 500 -4.61 -24.65 20.47
CA VAL A 500 -4.56 -23.99 21.78
C VAL A 500 -4.40 -22.47 21.71
N GLU A 501 -3.94 -21.92 20.57
CA GLU A 501 -3.70 -20.49 20.39
C GLU A 501 -4.99 -19.65 20.56
N ASP A 502 -4.90 -18.63 21.41
CA ASP A 502 -5.94 -17.65 21.69
C ASP A 502 -5.76 -16.37 20.89
N ASN A 503 -4.52 -16.02 20.55
CA ASN A 503 -4.20 -14.85 19.76
C ASN A 503 -4.63 -15.04 18.30
N LEU A 504 -5.64 -14.27 17.87
CA LEU A 504 -6.21 -14.39 16.53
C LEU A 504 -5.21 -14.15 15.39
N PHE A 505 -4.27 -13.21 15.56
CA PHE A 505 -3.27 -12.91 14.54
C PHE A 505 -2.27 -14.06 14.39
N GLU A 506 -1.77 -14.57 15.50
CA GLU A 506 -0.85 -15.70 15.49
C GLU A 506 -1.54 -16.98 14.98
N LYS A 507 -2.79 -17.19 15.39
CA LYS A 507 -3.62 -18.29 14.91
C LYS A 507 -3.81 -18.26 13.38
N GLU A 508 -4.04 -17.07 12.81
CA GLU A 508 -4.09 -16.90 11.35
C GLU A 508 -2.74 -17.22 10.69
N ARG A 509 -1.63 -16.72 11.24
CA ARG A 509 -0.29 -17.00 10.68
C ARG A 509 0.09 -18.47 10.74
N ILE A 510 -0.22 -19.13 11.86
CA ILE A 510 -0.05 -20.57 12.01
C ILE A 510 -0.84 -21.29 10.91
N LEU A 511 -2.12 -20.95 10.76
CA LEU A 511 -2.99 -21.58 9.76
C LEU A 511 -2.48 -21.35 8.34
N GLN A 512 -1.99 -20.15 8.01
CA GLN A 512 -1.30 -19.87 6.73
C GLN A 512 0.00 -20.65 6.61
N GLY A 513 0.76 -20.82 7.69
CA GLY A 513 1.98 -21.62 7.73
C GLY A 513 1.74 -23.08 7.40
N LEU A 514 0.71 -23.68 8.00
CA LEU A 514 0.30 -25.07 7.78
C LEU A 514 0.02 -25.38 6.30
N THR A 515 -0.39 -24.38 5.52
CA THR A 515 -0.61 -24.52 4.06
C THR A 515 0.66 -24.82 3.24
N GLY A 516 1.84 -24.77 3.86
CA GLY A 516 3.10 -25.14 3.22
C GLY A 516 3.30 -26.64 2.98
N THR A 517 2.46 -27.50 3.59
CA THR A 517 2.59 -28.95 3.45
C THR A 517 2.35 -29.44 2.02
N THR A 518 3.12 -30.45 1.63
CA THR A 518 2.96 -31.23 0.39
C THR A 518 2.59 -32.69 0.68
N VAL A 519 2.20 -32.99 1.92
CA VAL A 519 1.84 -34.36 2.36
C VAL A 519 0.32 -34.52 2.29
N SER A 520 -0.15 -35.44 1.44
CA SER A 520 -1.59 -35.64 1.15
C SER A 520 -2.47 -35.73 2.41
N ASP A 521 -2.08 -36.51 3.41
CA ASP A 521 -2.86 -36.72 4.63
C ASP A 521 -2.99 -35.44 5.48
N GLN A 522 -1.93 -34.62 5.51
CA GLN A 522 -1.91 -33.35 6.22
C GLN A 522 -2.80 -32.30 5.51
N ILE A 523 -2.81 -32.33 4.17
CA ILE A 523 -3.70 -31.51 3.35
C ILE A 523 -5.17 -31.87 3.63
N GLU A 524 -5.51 -33.17 3.62
CA GLU A 524 -6.88 -33.63 3.89
C GLU A 524 -7.32 -33.25 5.32
N LYS A 525 -6.41 -33.32 6.31
CA LYS A 525 -6.64 -32.85 7.68
C LYS A 525 -6.96 -31.35 7.75
N LEU A 526 -6.20 -30.49 7.05
CA LEU A 526 -6.46 -29.04 7.02
C LEU A 526 -7.82 -28.71 6.41
N VAL A 527 -8.07 -29.31 5.25
CA VAL A 527 -9.30 -29.12 4.47
C VAL A 527 -10.52 -29.56 5.28
N SER A 528 -10.49 -30.77 5.85
CA SER A 528 -11.61 -31.33 6.60
C SER A 528 -11.91 -30.53 7.86
N TYR A 529 -10.88 -30.14 8.64
CA TYR A 529 -11.09 -29.33 9.84
C TYR A 529 -11.87 -28.04 9.57
N GLN A 530 -11.63 -27.40 8.42
CA GLN A 530 -12.30 -26.15 8.05
C GLN A 530 -13.72 -26.36 7.54
N MET A 531 -14.03 -27.53 6.98
CA MET A 531 -15.38 -27.87 6.52
C MET A 531 -16.32 -28.18 7.69
N TYR A 532 -15.80 -28.80 8.75
CA TYR A 532 -16.63 -29.31 9.85
C TYR A 532 -16.66 -28.40 11.08
N ASN A 533 -15.64 -27.55 11.29
CA ASN A 533 -15.58 -26.66 12.45
C ASN A 533 -16.07 -25.25 12.09
N ASP A 534 -17.39 -25.09 12.20
CA ASP A 534 -18.11 -23.85 11.92
C ASP A 534 -17.62 -22.71 12.85
N THR A 535 -17.08 -21.65 12.28
CA THR A 535 -17.18 -20.25 12.78
C THR A 535 -16.47 -19.25 11.86
N LYS A 536 -15.39 -19.65 11.16
CA LYS A 536 -14.72 -18.86 10.12
C LYS A 536 -14.18 -19.80 9.05
N LEU A 537 -14.88 -19.91 7.91
CA LEU A 537 -14.31 -20.45 6.66
C LEU A 537 -12.91 -19.85 6.45
N LEU A 538 -12.02 -20.55 5.74
CA LEU A 538 -10.90 -19.88 5.05
C LEU A 538 -11.47 -18.62 4.41
N GLU A 539 -11.09 -17.45 4.93
CA GLU A 539 -11.30 -16.23 4.18
C GLU A 539 -10.72 -16.49 2.78
N PRO A 540 -11.38 -16.07 1.69
CA PRO A 540 -10.98 -16.43 0.32
C PRO A 540 -9.48 -16.22 0.02
N HIS A 541 -8.80 -15.31 0.73
CA HIS A 541 -7.36 -15.12 0.62
C HIS A 541 -6.53 -16.33 1.06
N MET A 542 -7.01 -17.14 1.98
CA MET A 542 -6.26 -18.27 2.52
C MET A 542 -6.27 -19.49 1.58
N PHE A 543 -7.36 -19.70 0.81
CA PHE A 543 -7.35 -20.63 -0.33
C PHE A 543 -6.31 -20.21 -1.37
N TRP A 544 -6.21 -18.90 -1.62
CA TRP A 544 -5.17 -18.33 -2.47
C TRP A 544 -3.76 -18.50 -1.88
N THR A 545 -3.59 -18.34 -0.57
CA THR A 545 -2.32 -18.62 0.14
C THR A 545 -1.91 -20.08 0.01
N PHE A 546 -2.88 -21.00 0.14
CA PHE A 546 -2.65 -22.43 -0.06
C PHE A 546 -2.17 -22.71 -1.49
N PHE A 547 -2.83 -22.13 -2.49
CA PHE A 547 -2.42 -22.21 -3.90
C PHE A 547 -1.01 -21.66 -4.14
N LEU A 548 -0.69 -20.51 -3.56
CA LEU A 548 0.64 -19.88 -3.71
C LEU A 548 1.76 -20.67 -3.03
N ASN A 549 1.49 -21.35 -1.91
CA ASN A 549 2.50 -22.02 -1.09
C ASN A 549 2.81 -23.44 -1.54
N THR A 550 1.79 -24.23 -1.89
CA THR A 550 2.01 -25.61 -2.35
C THR A 550 2.73 -25.62 -3.69
N GLY A 551 2.42 -24.67 -4.58
CA GLY A 551 3.04 -24.57 -5.91
C GLY A 551 2.78 -25.79 -6.80
N ASN A 552 1.92 -26.72 -6.36
CA ASN A 552 1.58 -27.95 -7.07
C ASN A 552 0.07 -28.18 -7.00
N ILE A 553 -0.65 -27.54 -7.92
CA ILE A 553 -2.10 -27.67 -8.12
C ILE A 553 -2.52 -29.14 -8.30
N GLU A 554 -1.62 -29.96 -8.84
CA GLU A 554 -1.84 -31.39 -9.10
C GLU A 554 -2.07 -32.21 -7.82
N GLU A 555 -1.53 -31.78 -6.68
CA GLU A 555 -1.75 -32.47 -5.39
C GLU A 555 -3.09 -32.08 -4.74
N LEU A 556 -3.60 -30.88 -5.05
CA LEU A 556 -4.88 -30.37 -4.54
C LEU A 556 -6.08 -30.85 -5.35
N ARG A 557 -5.89 -31.04 -6.66
CA ARG A 557 -6.98 -31.39 -7.59
C ARG A 557 -7.79 -32.60 -7.12
N PRO A 558 -7.20 -33.74 -6.73
CA PRO A 558 -7.96 -34.92 -6.32
C PRO A 558 -8.82 -34.67 -5.07
N ILE A 559 -8.33 -33.86 -4.14
CA ILE A 559 -9.00 -33.55 -2.86
C ILE A 559 -10.16 -32.57 -3.10
N LEU A 560 -9.96 -31.57 -3.96
CA LEU A 560 -11.00 -30.62 -4.35
C LEU A 560 -12.12 -31.33 -5.13
N ASP A 561 -11.76 -32.19 -6.08
CA ASP A 561 -12.72 -32.94 -6.89
C ASP A 561 -13.55 -33.91 -6.03
N LYS A 562 -12.91 -34.60 -5.07
CA LYS A 562 -13.58 -35.53 -4.14
C LYS A 562 -14.64 -34.85 -3.27
N ASN A 563 -14.41 -33.60 -2.87
CA ASN A 563 -15.24 -32.90 -1.88
C ASN A 563 -16.05 -31.72 -2.47
N LEU A 564 -16.02 -31.51 -3.80
CA LEU A 564 -16.59 -30.34 -4.48
C LEU A 564 -18.07 -30.10 -4.13
N HIS A 565 -18.87 -31.17 -4.09
CA HIS A 565 -20.29 -31.09 -3.74
C HIS A 565 -20.53 -30.62 -2.30
N GLU A 566 -19.73 -31.09 -1.34
CA GLU A 566 -19.81 -30.70 0.06
C GLU A 566 -19.38 -29.24 0.25
N TYR A 567 -18.32 -28.80 -0.45
CA TYR A 567 -17.91 -27.39 -0.46
C TYR A 567 -19.03 -26.48 -0.91
N ILE A 568 -19.64 -26.78 -2.06
CA ILE A 568 -20.75 -25.98 -2.60
C ILE A 568 -21.94 -25.97 -1.63
N SER A 569 -22.31 -27.14 -1.07
CA SER A 569 -23.42 -27.27 -0.13
C SER A 569 -23.21 -26.47 1.16
N HIS A 570 -22.02 -26.53 1.75
CA HIS A 570 -21.69 -25.80 2.99
C HIS A 570 -21.69 -24.28 2.78
N LEU A 571 -21.17 -23.81 1.64
CA LEU A 571 -21.18 -22.39 1.27
C LEU A 571 -22.60 -21.86 1.02
N VAL A 572 -23.46 -22.66 0.39
CA VAL A 572 -24.88 -22.34 0.21
C VAL A 572 -25.60 -22.28 1.55
N ASN A 573 -25.31 -23.17 2.50
CA ASN A 573 -25.93 -23.13 3.82
C ASN A 573 -25.51 -21.90 4.65
N ILE A 574 -24.24 -21.49 4.56
CA ILE A 574 -23.76 -20.25 5.21
C ILE A 574 -24.43 -19.00 4.60
N SER A 575 -24.75 -19.03 3.31
CA SER A 575 -25.43 -17.91 2.61
C SER A 575 -26.87 -17.65 3.07
N LEU A 576 -27.50 -18.65 3.71
CA LEU A 576 -28.88 -18.59 4.21
C LEU A 576 -28.97 -18.15 5.68
N SER A 577 -27.84 -17.93 6.36
CA SER A 577 -27.80 -17.47 7.75
C SER A 577 -28.19 -15.98 7.86
N PRO A 578 -29.22 -15.60 8.65
CA PRO A 578 -29.73 -14.22 8.71
C PRO A 578 -28.77 -13.18 9.31
N SER A 579 -27.66 -13.60 9.94
CA SER A 579 -26.79 -12.73 10.74
C SER A 579 -25.49 -12.28 10.07
N ARG A 580 -25.22 -12.66 8.82
CA ARG A 580 -23.95 -12.34 8.14
C ARG A 580 -24.21 -11.82 6.72
N GLY A 581 -23.71 -10.63 6.40
CA GLY A 581 -23.98 -9.88 5.16
C GLY A 581 -23.81 -10.73 3.87
N PRO A 582 -24.87 -11.05 3.09
CA PRO A 582 -24.87 -12.31 2.33
C PRO A 582 -24.40 -12.25 0.86
N LYS A 583 -23.86 -11.14 0.33
CA LYS A 583 -23.60 -11.05 -1.13
C LYS A 583 -22.15 -10.81 -1.56
N GLY A 584 -21.36 -10.07 -0.79
CA GLY A 584 -19.99 -9.69 -1.19
C GLY A 584 -18.94 -10.80 -1.03
N LYS A 585 -19.00 -11.58 0.05
CA LYS A 585 -18.04 -12.67 0.32
C LYS A 585 -18.23 -13.86 -0.64
N ILE A 586 -19.48 -14.15 -1.02
CA ILE A 586 -19.83 -15.23 -1.96
C ILE A 586 -19.35 -14.92 -3.37
N HIS A 587 -19.55 -13.69 -3.84
CA HIS A 587 -19.09 -13.30 -5.17
C HIS A 587 -17.57 -13.39 -5.28
N LYS A 588 -16.83 -12.87 -4.29
CA LYS A 588 -15.37 -13.02 -4.22
C LYS A 588 -14.94 -14.48 -4.18
N PHE A 589 -15.54 -15.31 -3.32
CA PHE A 589 -15.18 -16.72 -3.23
C PHE A 589 -15.47 -17.50 -4.52
N LEU A 590 -16.63 -17.26 -5.16
CA LEU A 590 -16.95 -17.83 -6.47
C LEU A 590 -15.98 -17.34 -7.55
N SER A 591 -15.61 -16.06 -7.58
CA SER A 591 -14.58 -15.54 -8.50
C SER A 591 -13.22 -16.22 -8.30
N TYR A 592 -12.83 -16.50 -7.05
CA TYR A 592 -11.59 -17.22 -6.74
C TYR A 592 -11.68 -18.70 -7.10
N MET A 593 -12.77 -19.39 -6.78
CA MET A 593 -13.01 -20.77 -7.20
C MET A 593 -13.08 -20.88 -8.72
N ILE A 594 -13.72 -19.92 -9.40
CA ILE A 594 -13.73 -19.84 -10.87
C ILE A 594 -12.31 -19.60 -11.38
N MET A 595 -11.51 -18.69 -10.80
CA MET A 595 -10.09 -18.53 -11.18
C MET A 595 -9.27 -19.81 -10.98
N VAL A 596 -9.47 -20.51 -9.87
CA VAL A 596 -8.81 -21.78 -9.55
C VAL A 596 -9.25 -22.86 -10.55
N LEU A 597 -10.55 -23.03 -10.76
CA LEU A 597 -11.14 -24.01 -11.68
C LEU A 597 -10.83 -23.70 -13.17
N TYR A 598 -10.78 -22.44 -13.60
CA TYR A 598 -10.47 -22.04 -14.98
C TYR A 598 -8.97 -22.04 -15.29
N ARG A 599 -8.07 -21.83 -14.32
CA ARG A 599 -6.64 -22.17 -14.50
C ARG A 599 -6.40 -23.69 -14.46
N VAL A 600 -7.35 -24.45 -13.89
CA VAL A 600 -7.34 -25.92 -13.81
C VAL A 600 -7.87 -26.60 -15.08
N LEU A 601 -8.60 -25.92 -15.97
CA LEU A 601 -9.18 -26.47 -17.21
C LEU A 601 -8.64 -25.80 -18.48
N PRO A 602 -7.39 -26.04 -18.92
CA PRO A 602 -6.99 -25.69 -20.28
C PRO A 602 -7.45 -26.81 -21.22
N THR A 603 -8.74 -26.84 -21.57
CA THR A 603 -9.17 -27.52 -22.81
C THR A 603 -9.51 -26.48 -23.87
N PRO A 604 -9.12 -26.69 -25.15
CA PRO A 604 -9.31 -25.72 -26.23
C PRO A 604 -10.77 -25.28 -26.47
N GLU A 605 -11.76 -26.04 -25.98
CA GLU A 605 -13.18 -25.84 -26.29
C GLU A 605 -13.81 -24.66 -25.54
N ASN A 606 -13.28 -24.26 -24.38
CA ASN A 606 -13.88 -23.21 -23.52
C ASN A 606 -13.46 -21.77 -23.85
N LEU A 607 -12.56 -21.55 -24.81
CA LEU A 607 -12.16 -20.20 -25.27
C LEU A 607 -13.22 -19.50 -26.13
N SER A 608 -14.27 -20.20 -26.55
CA SER A 608 -15.33 -19.67 -27.43
C SER A 608 -16.49 -18.99 -26.71
N LEU A 609 -16.54 -19.02 -25.36
CA LEU A 609 -17.71 -18.61 -24.58
C LEU A 609 -17.56 -17.33 -23.75
N VAL A 610 -16.46 -16.58 -23.86
CA VAL A 610 -16.28 -15.34 -23.08
C VAL A 610 -16.29 -14.10 -23.97
N SER A 611 -17.35 -13.31 -23.83
CA SER A 611 -17.44 -11.92 -24.28
C SER A 611 -16.63 -11.01 -23.32
N PRO A 612 -15.97 -9.94 -23.80
CA PRO A 612 -15.13 -9.06 -22.98
C PRO A 612 -15.85 -8.30 -21.85
N HIS A 613 -17.17 -8.38 -21.75
CA HIS A 613 -17.98 -7.61 -20.80
C HIS A 613 -18.21 -8.27 -19.43
N SER A 614 -17.64 -9.46 -19.17
CA SER A 614 -17.83 -10.20 -17.92
C SER A 614 -16.57 -10.39 -17.06
N LEU A 615 -15.49 -9.67 -17.37
CA LEU A 615 -14.35 -9.41 -16.48
C LEU A 615 -14.49 -7.98 -15.93
#